data_AF-A0A9E6FFF2-F1
#
_entry.id   AF-A0A9E6FFF2-F1
#
_cell.length_a   1.000
_cell.length_b   1.000
_cell.length_c   1.000
_cell.angle_alpha   90.00
_cell.angle_beta   90.00
_cell.angle_gamma   90.00
#
_symmetry.space_group_name_H-M   'P 1'
#
loop_
_entity.id
_entity.type
_entity.pdbx_description
1 polymer ?
#
loop_
_entity_poly.entity_id
_entity_poly.type
_entity_poly.pdbx_seq_one_letter_code
_entity_poly.pdbx_strand_id
1 'polypeptide(L)'
;MKLKTLTSHAIQNKTVIVRVDYNTPLIHMANNVTKVADPTRINLSVPTIKFLREHNCKIILISHLGRPKNGPDPKLSLEAAARFLKQHYRFPVQFVPETIGERTTAAIAAMKPGDVILLENLRFDEREKKNHASFAKALADLADVYVNDAFSTAHRSHASTTGISDYIPAFAGLALQKEVETLVELTEHPKKPLVVVLGGAKISDKVGAAEKLTALADIVLVGGAVANNFLKAEGLEIHKSFIEDASADLKKQNINYITVAQELMEAHRTEKMLLNGYIPLPKIIYPIDVIAAPSLDTKRQSQVEILDLTKDMADTPDDEDLLYLDIGPKTVHLYSEILKQAETVFWNGPMGVWENPLFENGSKVIGKEIGKVPNSIIGGGDTISCVNHFNLEKNFTYISGAGGATLEFLGGEDLPGLQPLIKR
;
A
#
# COMPACT_ATOMS: atom_id res chain seq x y z
N MET A 1 -8.83 -17.15 -3.46
CA MET A 1 -9.58 -16.52 -4.60
C MET A 1 -8.96 -16.92 -5.97
N LYS A 2 -9.73 -17.12 -7.06
CA LYS A 2 -9.20 -17.40 -8.43
C LYS A 2 -9.63 -16.33 -9.46
N LEU A 3 -8.66 -15.78 -10.21
CA LEU A 3 -8.90 -14.73 -11.21
C LEU A 3 -8.95 -15.25 -12.65
N LYS A 4 -9.63 -14.51 -13.53
CA LYS A 4 -9.59 -14.59 -14.99
C LYS A 4 -8.26 -14.01 -15.46
N THR A 5 -7.28 -14.87 -15.67
CA THR A 5 -5.92 -14.47 -16.05
C THR A 5 -5.78 -14.32 -17.56
N LEU A 6 -4.77 -13.56 -17.99
CA LEU A 6 -4.38 -13.48 -19.40
C LEU A 6 -3.96 -14.85 -19.92
N THR A 7 -4.56 -15.29 -21.02
CA THR A 7 -4.12 -16.47 -21.78
C THR A 7 -3.91 -16.08 -23.23
N SER A 8 -2.96 -16.72 -23.92
CA SER A 8 -2.66 -16.42 -25.32
C SER A 8 -3.91 -16.43 -26.20
N HIS A 9 -4.78 -17.44 -26.03
CA HIS A 9 -6.02 -17.55 -26.78
C HIS A 9 -7.00 -16.38 -26.55
N ALA A 10 -7.03 -15.80 -25.34
CA ALA A 10 -7.93 -14.71 -25.01
C ALA A 10 -7.55 -13.38 -25.67
N ILE A 11 -6.26 -13.14 -25.97
CA ILE A 11 -5.73 -11.83 -26.37
C ILE A 11 -5.04 -11.79 -27.74
N GLN A 12 -4.66 -12.92 -28.32
CA GLN A 12 -3.83 -12.96 -29.53
C GLN A 12 -4.38 -12.05 -30.65
N ASN A 13 -3.54 -11.18 -31.19
CA ASN A 13 -3.85 -10.23 -32.27
C ASN A 13 -5.00 -9.24 -31.97
N LYS A 14 -5.40 -9.06 -30.71
CA LYS A 14 -6.48 -8.14 -30.32
C LYS A 14 -5.99 -6.74 -29.98
N THR A 15 -6.92 -5.80 -29.98
CA THR A 15 -6.75 -4.49 -29.34
C THR A 15 -7.11 -4.63 -27.86
N VAL A 16 -6.17 -4.29 -26.98
CA VAL A 16 -6.28 -4.52 -25.55
C VAL A 16 -6.16 -3.19 -24.82
N ILE A 17 -7.20 -2.82 -24.08
CA ILE A 17 -7.17 -1.65 -23.19
C ILE A 17 -6.76 -2.09 -21.78
N VAL A 18 -5.66 -1.53 -21.29
CA VAL A 18 -5.01 -1.92 -20.04
C VAL A 18 -5.10 -0.79 -19.04
N ARG A 19 -5.81 -1.02 -17.94
CA ARG A 19 -5.82 -0.13 -16.78
C ARG A 19 -4.57 -0.36 -15.95
N VAL A 20 -3.70 0.64 -15.85
CA VAL A 20 -2.46 0.65 -15.07
C VAL A 20 -2.49 1.74 -14.00
N ASP A 21 -1.62 1.66 -13.00
CA ASP A 21 -1.44 2.72 -11.99
C ASP A 21 -0.17 3.53 -12.26
N TYR A 22 -0.30 4.64 -12.98
CA TYR A 22 0.78 5.62 -13.17
C TYR A 22 0.60 6.86 -12.30
N ASN A 23 -0.09 6.73 -11.15
CA ASN A 23 -0.09 7.77 -10.14
C ASN A 23 1.22 7.74 -9.36
N THR A 24 2.28 8.26 -10.00
CA THR A 24 3.65 8.37 -9.50
C THR A 24 3.97 9.81 -9.08
N PRO A 25 4.82 10.03 -8.06
CA PRO A 25 5.39 11.35 -7.82
C PRO A 25 6.18 11.84 -9.05
N LEU A 26 6.09 13.14 -9.32
CA LEU A 26 6.75 13.83 -10.43
C LEU A 26 7.69 14.91 -9.90
N ILE A 27 8.80 15.11 -10.60
CA ILE A 27 9.71 16.24 -10.40
C ILE A 27 9.49 17.22 -11.55
N HIS A 28 9.12 18.45 -11.21
CA HIS A 28 9.06 19.55 -12.16
C HIS A 28 10.42 20.26 -12.17
N MET A 29 11.11 20.17 -13.30
CA MET A 29 12.41 20.82 -13.50
C MET A 29 12.24 22.21 -14.13
N ALA A 30 13.31 23.00 -14.10
CA ALA A 30 13.41 24.21 -14.91
C ALA A 30 13.09 23.89 -16.40
N ASN A 31 12.56 24.87 -17.13
CA ASN A 31 12.13 24.77 -18.53
C ASN A 31 10.86 23.92 -18.78
N ASN A 32 9.95 23.84 -17.81
CA ASN A 32 8.67 23.09 -17.92
C ASN A 32 8.83 21.58 -18.21
N VAL A 33 10.01 21.01 -17.94
CA VAL A 33 10.25 19.58 -18.11
C VAL A 33 9.77 18.85 -16.86
N THR A 34 8.78 17.97 -17.02
CA THR A 34 8.32 17.09 -15.94
C THR A 34 8.91 15.69 -16.10
N LYS A 35 9.50 15.15 -15.03
CA LYS A 35 10.09 13.80 -14.97
C LYS A 35 9.43 12.94 -13.90
N VAL A 36 9.46 11.64 -14.10
CA VAL A 36 9.07 10.64 -13.09
C VAL A 36 10.11 10.64 -11.97
N ALA A 37 9.67 10.83 -10.73
CA ALA A 37 10.54 10.81 -9.56
C ALA A 37 10.80 9.37 -9.09
N ASP A 38 9.73 8.57 -9.03
CA ASP A 38 9.75 7.17 -8.62
C ASP A 38 9.03 6.30 -9.66
N PRO A 39 9.75 5.54 -10.49
CA PRO A 39 9.15 4.74 -11.54
C PRO A 39 8.52 3.44 -11.06
N THR A 40 8.54 3.13 -9.76
CA THR A 40 8.12 1.84 -9.19
C THR A 40 6.77 1.38 -9.76
N ARG A 41 5.75 2.26 -9.75
CA ARG A 41 4.40 1.90 -10.24
C ARG A 41 4.32 1.74 -11.77
N ILE A 42 5.12 2.50 -12.52
CA ILE A 42 5.20 2.34 -13.98
C ILE A 42 5.83 0.97 -14.31
N ASN A 43 6.90 0.62 -13.59
CA ASN A 43 7.65 -0.61 -13.81
C ASN A 43 6.80 -1.87 -13.56
N LEU A 44 5.84 -1.82 -12.62
CA LEU A 44 4.93 -2.94 -12.34
C LEU A 44 4.13 -3.38 -13.58
N SER A 45 3.75 -2.47 -14.47
CA SER A 45 2.97 -2.80 -15.67
C SER A 45 3.79 -3.39 -16.82
N VAL A 46 5.12 -3.28 -16.76
CA VAL A 46 6.03 -3.63 -17.87
C VAL A 46 5.94 -5.11 -18.25
N PRO A 47 5.88 -6.08 -17.31
CA PRO A 47 5.66 -7.49 -17.65
C PRO A 47 4.38 -7.70 -18.45
N THR A 48 3.26 -7.07 -18.04
CA THR A 48 1.98 -7.15 -18.76
C THR A 48 2.11 -6.57 -20.16
N ILE A 49 2.75 -5.41 -20.32
CA ILE A 49 2.97 -4.80 -21.65
C ILE A 49 3.80 -5.73 -22.54
N LYS A 50 4.90 -6.31 -22.02
CA LYS A 50 5.74 -7.26 -22.79
C LYS A 50 4.95 -8.48 -23.23
N PHE A 51 4.19 -9.09 -22.33
CA PHE A 51 3.36 -10.25 -22.62
C PHE A 51 2.35 -9.95 -23.74
N LEU A 52 1.67 -8.81 -23.69
CA LEU A 52 0.73 -8.40 -24.74
C LEU A 52 1.43 -8.19 -26.10
N ARG A 53 2.64 -7.62 -26.11
CA ARG A 53 3.41 -7.41 -27.35
C ARG A 53 3.86 -8.73 -27.98
N GLU A 54 4.30 -9.69 -27.17
CA GLU A 54 4.69 -11.04 -27.62
C GLU A 54 3.52 -11.78 -28.31
N HIS A 55 2.28 -11.42 -27.95
CA HIS A 55 1.05 -11.96 -28.53
C HIS A 55 0.44 -11.05 -29.62
N ASN A 56 1.25 -10.17 -30.21
CA ASN A 56 0.87 -9.27 -31.32
C ASN A 56 -0.36 -8.38 -31.01
N CYS A 57 -0.56 -7.98 -29.76
CA CYS A 57 -1.66 -7.09 -29.38
C CYS A 57 -1.37 -5.63 -29.75
N LYS A 58 -2.41 -4.85 -30.01
CA LYS A 58 -2.37 -3.38 -29.97
C LYS A 58 -2.71 -2.93 -28.55
N ILE A 59 -1.86 -2.15 -27.88
CA ILE A 59 -1.98 -1.90 -26.44
C ILE A 59 -2.38 -0.45 -26.17
N ILE A 60 -3.53 -0.25 -25.52
CA ILE A 60 -4.03 1.06 -25.10
C ILE A 60 -3.92 1.15 -23.58
N LEU A 61 -2.94 1.90 -23.08
CA LEU A 61 -2.76 2.13 -21.65
C LEU A 61 -3.66 3.28 -21.19
N ILE A 62 -4.37 3.06 -20.09
CA ILE A 62 -5.20 4.06 -19.42
C ILE A 62 -4.83 4.15 -17.95
N SER A 63 -4.68 5.36 -17.42
CA SER A 63 -4.26 5.60 -16.04
C SER A 63 -4.89 6.86 -15.46
N HIS A 64 -4.61 7.14 -14.20
CA HIS A 64 -4.86 8.43 -13.59
C HIS A 64 -3.57 8.98 -12.97
N LEU A 65 -3.56 10.29 -12.71
CA LEU A 65 -2.50 10.94 -11.96
C LEU A 65 -3.11 12.03 -11.06
N GLY A 66 -2.76 11.98 -9.77
CA GLY A 66 -3.22 12.93 -8.77
C GLY A 66 -4.75 13.03 -8.66
N ARG A 67 -5.21 14.18 -8.16
CA ARG A 67 -6.62 14.50 -7.96
C ARG A 67 -6.89 15.89 -8.55
N PRO A 68 -7.16 16.00 -9.87
CA PRO A 68 -7.53 17.28 -10.46
C PRO A 68 -8.77 17.85 -9.76
N LYS A 69 -8.75 19.14 -9.42
CA LYS A 69 -9.84 19.84 -8.72
C LYS A 69 -10.73 20.65 -9.66
N ASN A 70 -10.12 21.32 -10.64
CA ASN A 70 -10.79 22.31 -11.51
C ASN A 70 -10.62 21.93 -13.00
N GLY A 71 -10.98 20.68 -13.36
CA GLY A 71 -10.77 20.18 -14.72
C GLY A 71 -9.31 19.80 -15.03
N PRO A 72 -8.94 19.72 -16.32
CA PRO A 72 -7.60 19.34 -16.76
C PRO A 72 -6.51 20.25 -16.20
N ASP A 73 -5.48 19.66 -15.59
CA ASP A 73 -4.29 20.36 -15.08
C ASP A 73 -3.06 19.80 -15.79
N PRO A 74 -2.32 20.60 -16.60
CA PRO A 74 -1.11 20.15 -17.27
C PRO A 74 -0.06 19.52 -16.34
N LYS A 75 -0.01 19.92 -15.07
CA LYS A 75 0.90 19.33 -14.07
C LYS A 75 0.56 17.88 -13.73
N LEU A 76 -0.68 17.47 -14.01
CA LEU A 76 -1.21 16.11 -13.79
C LEU A 76 -1.38 15.35 -15.11
N SER A 77 -0.71 15.76 -16.19
CA SER A 77 -0.68 15.02 -17.45
C SER A 77 0.16 13.73 -17.34
N LEU A 78 -0.25 12.69 -18.06
CA LEU A 78 0.46 11.40 -18.13
C LEU A 78 1.62 11.37 -19.13
N GLU A 79 1.90 12.46 -19.83
CA GLU A 79 2.97 12.53 -20.84
C GLU A 79 4.34 12.09 -20.29
N ALA A 80 4.65 12.47 -19.04
CA ALA A 80 5.91 12.10 -18.40
C ALA A 80 6.07 10.57 -18.26
N ALA A 81 4.99 9.84 -17.98
CA ALA A 81 4.99 8.38 -17.92
C ALA A 81 5.18 7.75 -19.31
N ALA A 82 4.53 8.29 -20.34
CA ALA A 82 4.75 7.86 -21.72
C ALA A 82 6.21 8.05 -22.17
N ARG A 83 6.80 9.22 -21.88
CA ARG A 83 8.21 9.50 -22.15
C ARG A 83 9.13 8.52 -21.42
N PHE A 84 8.84 8.23 -20.15
CA PHE A 84 9.61 7.26 -19.37
C PHE A 84 9.57 5.86 -20.01
N LEU A 85 8.39 5.33 -20.34
CA LEU A 85 8.27 4.02 -20.98
C LEU A 85 9.03 3.95 -22.31
N LYS A 86 8.95 5.00 -23.13
CA LYS A 86 9.66 5.10 -24.41
C LYS A 86 11.17 5.09 -24.22
N GLN A 87 11.70 5.83 -23.25
CA GLN A 87 13.14 5.97 -23.01
C GLN A 87 13.76 4.71 -22.37
N HIS A 88 13.11 4.15 -21.36
CA HIS A 88 13.69 3.08 -20.54
C HIS A 88 13.41 1.67 -21.07
N TYR A 89 12.26 1.46 -21.71
CA TYR A 89 11.87 0.13 -22.20
C TYR A 89 11.87 0.01 -23.73
N ARG A 90 12.19 1.10 -24.44
CA ARG A 90 12.23 1.17 -25.91
C ARG A 90 10.92 0.70 -26.56
N PHE A 91 9.81 0.85 -25.86
CA PHE A 91 8.49 0.63 -26.43
C PHE A 91 8.15 1.82 -27.36
N PRO A 92 7.52 1.59 -28.52
CA PRO A 92 7.02 2.66 -29.39
C PRO A 92 5.77 3.28 -28.76
N VAL A 93 5.93 3.95 -27.61
CA VAL A 93 4.81 4.58 -26.90
C VAL A 93 4.46 5.90 -27.55
N GLN A 94 3.23 6.00 -28.03
CA GLN A 94 2.60 7.26 -28.43
C GLN A 94 1.73 7.78 -27.29
N PHE A 95 1.94 9.02 -26.89
CA PHE A 95 1.03 9.71 -25.97
C PHE A 95 -0.08 10.40 -26.76
N VAL A 96 -1.32 10.25 -26.30
CA VAL A 96 -2.49 10.93 -26.86
C VAL A 96 -3.04 11.87 -25.78
N PRO A 97 -2.98 13.20 -25.98
CA PRO A 97 -3.43 14.19 -25.00
C PRO A 97 -4.97 14.33 -25.00
N GLU A 98 -5.66 13.20 -24.95
CA GLU A 98 -7.12 13.05 -24.95
C GLU A 98 -7.47 11.72 -24.28
N THR A 99 -8.59 11.67 -23.55
CA THR A 99 -9.09 10.44 -22.90
C THR A 99 -9.95 9.61 -23.85
N ILE A 100 -10.88 10.25 -24.55
CA ILE A 100 -11.73 9.72 -25.61
C ILE A 100 -12.00 10.84 -26.63
N GLY A 101 -12.25 10.49 -27.89
CA GLY A 101 -12.55 11.47 -28.94
C GLY A 101 -11.92 11.11 -30.28
N GLU A 102 -12.04 12.02 -31.25
CA GLU A 102 -11.59 11.78 -32.62
C GLU A 102 -10.08 11.52 -32.72
N ARG A 103 -9.25 12.21 -31.92
CA ARG A 103 -7.79 12.01 -31.92
C ARG A 103 -7.45 10.63 -31.37
N THR A 104 -8.15 10.22 -30.32
CA THR A 104 -8.01 8.90 -29.70
C THR A 104 -8.36 7.80 -30.70
N THR A 105 -9.53 7.89 -31.35
CA THR A 105 -9.98 6.91 -32.35
C THR A 105 -9.04 6.86 -33.56
N ALA A 106 -8.58 8.01 -34.06
CA ALA A 106 -7.65 8.07 -35.18
C ALA A 106 -6.29 7.44 -34.83
N ALA A 107 -5.77 7.69 -33.62
CA ALA A 107 -4.52 7.10 -33.17
C ALA A 107 -4.62 5.57 -33.04
N ILE A 108 -5.72 5.05 -32.48
CA ILE A 108 -5.96 3.61 -32.35
C ILE A 108 -6.10 2.94 -33.72
N ALA A 109 -6.81 3.57 -34.66
CA ALA A 109 -6.96 3.06 -36.02
C ALA A 109 -5.61 2.92 -36.75
N ALA A 110 -4.65 3.81 -36.46
CA ALA A 110 -3.32 3.79 -37.05
C ALA A 110 -2.35 2.78 -36.39
N MET A 111 -2.72 2.16 -35.26
CA MET A 111 -1.85 1.23 -34.54
C MET A 111 -1.55 -0.04 -35.35
N LYS A 112 -0.30 -0.47 -35.29
CA LYS A 112 0.18 -1.77 -35.75
C LYS A 112 0.29 -2.74 -34.56
N PRO A 113 0.28 -4.07 -34.81
CA PRO A 113 0.57 -5.05 -33.77
C PRO A 113 1.87 -4.71 -33.00
N GLY A 114 1.79 -4.71 -31.68
CA GLY A 114 2.92 -4.37 -30.79
C GLY A 114 3.09 -2.89 -30.48
N ASP A 115 2.29 -1.99 -31.08
CA ASP A 115 2.26 -0.57 -30.73
C ASP A 115 1.61 -0.35 -29.36
N VAL A 116 2.06 0.72 -28.69
CA VAL A 116 1.55 1.11 -27.38
C VAL A 116 1.09 2.56 -27.44
N ILE A 117 -0.15 2.82 -27.05
CA ILE A 117 -0.67 4.16 -26.83
C ILE A 117 -0.88 4.37 -25.32
N LEU A 118 -0.56 5.56 -24.81
CA LEU A 118 -0.99 6.01 -23.48
C LEU A 118 -1.96 7.18 -23.66
N LEU A 119 -3.18 7.02 -23.16
CA LEU A 119 -4.18 8.08 -23.14
C LEU A 119 -3.91 9.08 -22.00
N GLU A 120 -4.53 10.24 -22.09
CA GLU A 120 -4.43 11.26 -21.05
C GLU A 120 -5.10 10.82 -19.74
N ASN A 121 -4.80 11.51 -18.65
CA ASN A 121 -5.32 11.29 -17.31
C ASN A 121 -6.85 11.18 -17.30
N LEU A 122 -7.37 9.97 -17.04
CA LEU A 122 -8.81 9.71 -17.07
C LEU A 122 -9.60 10.55 -16.07
N ARG A 123 -8.97 11.05 -15.00
CA ARG A 123 -9.63 11.93 -14.02
C ARG A 123 -9.84 13.36 -14.53
N PHE A 124 -9.36 13.70 -15.72
CA PHE A 124 -9.77 14.93 -16.41
C PHE A 124 -11.20 14.85 -16.93
N ASP A 125 -11.75 13.65 -17.09
CA ASP A 125 -13.17 13.45 -17.32
C ASP A 125 -13.90 13.23 -15.98
N GLU A 126 -14.86 14.10 -15.65
CA GLU A 126 -15.61 13.99 -14.39
C GLU A 126 -16.43 12.70 -14.28
N ARG A 127 -16.73 12.05 -15.41
CA ARG A 127 -17.49 10.81 -15.49
C ARG A 127 -16.72 9.60 -14.94
N GLU A 128 -15.38 9.66 -14.93
CA GLU A 128 -14.51 8.59 -14.45
C GLU A 128 -14.82 8.21 -12.99
N LYS A 129 -14.78 9.20 -12.08
CA LYS A 129 -15.01 8.96 -10.64
C LYS A 129 -16.46 8.61 -10.30
N LYS A 130 -17.40 9.01 -11.18
CA LYS A 130 -18.84 8.75 -11.04
C LYS A 130 -19.24 7.37 -11.58
N ASN A 131 -18.29 6.60 -12.11
CA ASN A 131 -18.55 5.33 -12.81
C ASN A 131 -19.66 5.47 -13.87
N HIS A 132 -19.64 6.57 -14.64
CA HIS A 132 -20.74 6.86 -15.55
C HIS A 132 -20.73 5.90 -16.74
N ALA A 133 -21.85 5.21 -16.98
CA ALA A 133 -22.00 4.22 -18.04
C ALA A 133 -21.56 4.71 -19.43
N SER A 134 -21.89 5.97 -19.79
CA SER A 134 -21.49 6.51 -21.11
C SER A 134 -19.97 6.63 -21.28
N PHE A 135 -19.21 6.89 -20.21
CA PHE A 135 -17.76 6.97 -20.28
C PHE A 135 -17.14 5.57 -20.26
N ALA A 136 -17.66 4.68 -19.41
CA ALA A 136 -17.26 3.26 -19.40
C ALA A 136 -17.46 2.60 -20.77
N LYS A 137 -18.63 2.81 -21.40
CA LYS A 137 -18.91 2.32 -22.76
C LYS A 137 -17.96 2.96 -23.79
N ALA A 138 -17.72 4.27 -23.72
CA ALA A 138 -16.81 4.94 -24.64
C ALA A 138 -15.38 4.40 -24.56
N LEU A 139 -14.90 4.03 -23.37
CA LEU A 139 -13.61 3.35 -23.20
C LEU A 139 -13.64 1.92 -23.74
N ALA A 140 -14.74 1.20 -23.51
CA ALA A 140 -14.92 -0.17 -24.01
C ALA A 140 -14.93 -0.23 -25.54
N ASP A 141 -15.57 0.74 -26.20
CA ASP A 141 -15.66 0.84 -27.66
C ASP A 141 -14.27 1.02 -28.33
N LEU A 142 -13.20 1.29 -27.56
CA LEU A 142 -11.83 1.44 -28.07
C LEU A 142 -11.07 0.11 -28.24
N ALA A 143 -11.55 -1.00 -27.67
CA ALA A 143 -10.79 -2.25 -27.59
C ALA A 143 -11.67 -3.50 -27.59
N ASP A 144 -11.06 -4.64 -27.90
CA ASP A 144 -11.73 -5.95 -27.89
C ASP A 144 -11.75 -6.59 -26.50
N VAL A 145 -10.75 -6.25 -25.67
CA VAL A 145 -10.50 -6.85 -24.35
C VAL A 145 -10.02 -5.80 -23.36
N TYR A 146 -10.54 -5.87 -22.14
CA TYR A 146 -10.10 -5.09 -21.00
C TYR A 146 -9.15 -5.90 -20.11
N VAL A 147 -8.05 -5.28 -19.69
CA VAL A 147 -7.11 -5.83 -18.72
C VAL A 147 -6.99 -4.85 -17.55
N ASN A 148 -7.31 -5.31 -16.35
CA ASN A 148 -7.04 -4.54 -15.15
C ASN A 148 -5.72 -5.00 -14.54
N ASP A 149 -4.72 -4.12 -14.58
CA ASP A 149 -3.39 -4.33 -14.00
C ASP A 149 -3.09 -3.33 -12.86
N ALA A 150 -4.14 -2.69 -12.32
CA ALA A 150 -4.04 -1.62 -11.34
C ALA A 150 -4.74 -1.97 -10.01
N PHE A 151 -4.18 -2.94 -9.27
CA PHE A 151 -4.73 -3.39 -7.98
C PHE A 151 -4.92 -2.25 -6.98
N SER A 152 -4.02 -1.26 -6.95
CA SER A 152 -4.12 -0.06 -6.12
C SER A 152 -5.40 0.76 -6.33
N THR A 153 -6.06 0.61 -7.49
CA THR A 153 -7.32 1.28 -7.79
C THR A 153 -8.53 0.35 -7.75
N ALA A 154 -8.33 -0.93 -7.42
CA ALA A 154 -9.39 -1.94 -7.41
C ALA A 154 -10.40 -1.72 -6.28
N HIS A 155 -10.06 -0.99 -5.21
CA HIS A 155 -11.01 -0.56 -4.18
C HIS A 155 -12.04 0.46 -4.64
N ARG A 156 -11.85 1.06 -5.83
CA ARG A 156 -12.72 2.12 -6.34
C ARG A 156 -13.61 1.62 -7.45
N SER A 157 -14.90 1.90 -7.34
CA SER A 157 -15.83 1.75 -8.46
C SER A 157 -15.76 2.98 -9.36
N HIS A 158 -14.90 2.94 -10.38
CA HIS A 158 -14.78 3.97 -11.40
C HIS A 158 -15.08 3.37 -12.79
N ALA A 159 -15.31 4.23 -13.78
CA ALA A 159 -15.59 3.77 -15.14
C ALA A 159 -14.45 2.90 -15.70
N SER A 160 -13.19 3.31 -15.49
CA SER A 160 -12.01 2.58 -15.98
C SER A 160 -11.57 1.36 -15.16
N THR A 161 -12.16 1.14 -13.98
CA THR A 161 -11.81 0.03 -13.07
C THR A 161 -12.92 -1.01 -12.97
N THR A 162 -14.18 -0.57 -12.98
CA THR A 162 -15.36 -1.44 -12.87
C THR A 162 -16.27 -1.34 -14.09
N GLY A 163 -16.72 -0.13 -14.45
CA GLY A 163 -17.80 0.03 -15.44
C GLY A 163 -17.46 -0.51 -16.82
N ILE A 164 -16.20 -0.40 -17.25
CA ILE A 164 -15.76 -0.88 -18.57
C ILE A 164 -15.98 -2.39 -18.77
N SER A 165 -15.92 -3.17 -17.67
CA SER A 165 -16.07 -4.62 -17.71
C SER A 165 -17.49 -5.11 -17.97
N ASP A 166 -18.48 -4.20 -17.91
CA ASP A 166 -19.87 -4.51 -18.27
C ASP A 166 -20.06 -4.63 -19.79
N TYR A 167 -19.11 -4.12 -20.58
CA TYR A 167 -19.23 -3.99 -22.04
C TYR A 167 -18.29 -4.90 -22.83
N ILE A 168 -17.11 -5.23 -22.29
CA ILE A 168 -16.10 -6.06 -22.96
C ILE A 168 -15.47 -7.07 -21.98
N PRO A 169 -14.93 -8.21 -22.48
CA PRO A 169 -14.29 -9.22 -21.63
C PRO A 169 -13.15 -8.64 -20.78
N ALA A 170 -13.13 -9.00 -19.49
CA ALA A 170 -12.19 -8.47 -18.51
C ALA A 170 -11.25 -9.55 -17.95
N PHE A 171 -9.95 -9.23 -17.88
CA PHE A 171 -8.91 -10.10 -17.34
C PHE A 171 -8.01 -9.36 -16.34
N ALA A 172 -7.44 -10.09 -15.39
CA ALA A 172 -6.38 -9.62 -14.52
C ALA A 172 -5.06 -9.56 -15.29
N GLY A 173 -4.39 -8.39 -15.25
CA GLY A 173 -3.01 -8.25 -15.70
C GLY A 173 -2.03 -8.96 -14.75
N LEU A 174 -0.76 -9.07 -15.16
CA LEU A 174 0.24 -9.87 -14.44
C LEU A 174 0.60 -9.25 -13.08
N ALA A 175 0.65 -7.92 -12.97
CA ALA A 175 0.94 -7.24 -11.71
C ALA A 175 -0.23 -7.39 -10.73
N LEU A 176 -1.46 -7.17 -11.19
CA LEU A 176 -2.66 -7.39 -10.37
C LEU A 176 -2.78 -8.84 -9.93
N GLN A 177 -2.53 -9.79 -10.84
CA GLN A 177 -2.55 -11.21 -10.52
C GLN A 177 -1.53 -11.53 -9.43
N LYS A 178 -0.27 -11.09 -9.58
CA LYS A 178 0.79 -11.37 -8.61
C LYS A 178 0.48 -10.77 -7.23
N GLU A 179 -0.10 -9.58 -7.21
CA GLU A 179 -0.55 -8.93 -5.98
C GLU A 179 -1.61 -9.76 -5.26
N VAL A 180 -2.68 -10.16 -5.96
CA VAL A 180 -3.74 -10.99 -5.38
C VAL A 180 -3.21 -12.35 -4.92
N GLU A 181 -2.38 -13.02 -5.73
CA GLU A 181 -1.79 -14.30 -5.35
C GLU A 181 -0.94 -14.19 -4.08
N THR A 182 -0.14 -13.13 -3.95
CA THR A 182 0.71 -12.92 -2.77
C THR A 182 -0.12 -12.65 -1.52
N LEU A 183 -1.19 -11.84 -1.62
CA LEU A 183 -2.06 -11.55 -0.49
C LEU A 183 -2.95 -12.75 -0.11
N VAL A 184 -3.39 -13.55 -1.09
CA VAL A 184 -4.09 -14.81 -0.84
C VAL A 184 -3.17 -15.82 -0.15
N GLU A 185 -1.92 -15.96 -0.58
CA GLU A 185 -0.94 -16.84 0.08
C GLU A 185 -0.70 -16.39 1.54
N LEU A 186 -0.54 -15.09 1.78
CA LEU A 186 -0.38 -14.52 3.12
C LEU A 186 -1.57 -14.82 4.05
N THR A 187 -2.80 -14.84 3.51
CA THR A 187 -4.03 -14.95 4.32
C THR A 187 -4.58 -16.36 4.44
N GLU A 188 -4.49 -17.17 3.38
CA GLU A 188 -5.03 -18.53 3.35
C GLU A 188 -3.97 -19.57 3.76
N HIS A 189 -2.70 -19.39 3.38
CA HIS A 189 -1.65 -20.40 3.54
C HIS A 189 -0.27 -19.82 3.94
N PRO A 190 -0.16 -18.97 4.99
CA PRO A 190 1.12 -18.40 5.37
C PRO A 190 2.07 -19.46 5.91
N LYS A 191 3.35 -19.39 5.52
CA LYS A 191 4.41 -20.14 6.23
C LYS A 191 4.56 -19.57 7.63
N LYS A 192 4.65 -20.46 8.63
CA LYS A 192 4.68 -20.10 10.05
C LYS A 192 6.06 -20.31 10.66
N PRO A 193 6.50 -19.46 11.62
CA PRO A 193 5.72 -18.42 12.27
C PRO A 193 5.42 -17.20 11.37
N LEU A 194 4.16 -16.78 11.32
CA LEU A 194 3.70 -15.55 10.70
C LEU A 194 3.75 -14.42 11.73
N VAL A 195 4.61 -13.44 11.49
CA VAL A 195 4.71 -12.23 12.32
C VAL A 195 4.13 -11.04 11.56
N VAL A 196 3.17 -10.35 12.15
CA VAL A 196 2.61 -9.11 11.59
C VAL A 196 3.20 -7.94 12.34
N VAL A 197 3.77 -6.98 11.62
CA VAL A 197 4.35 -5.76 12.20
C VAL A 197 3.44 -4.58 11.83
N LEU A 198 2.78 -4.00 12.82
CA LEU A 198 1.87 -2.87 12.66
C LEU A 198 2.49 -1.61 13.24
N GLY A 199 2.48 -0.52 12.46
CA GLY A 199 2.91 0.78 12.96
C GLY A 199 2.28 1.94 12.21
N GLY A 200 3.02 3.04 12.14
CA GLY A 200 2.56 4.32 11.58
C GLY A 200 1.73 5.15 12.56
N ALA A 201 1.09 6.19 12.04
CA ALA A 201 0.39 7.16 12.88
C ALA A 201 -1.06 6.77 13.21
N LYS A 202 -1.80 6.18 12.25
CA LYS A 202 -3.25 5.98 12.34
C LYS A 202 -3.63 4.52 12.25
N ILE A 203 -4.48 4.08 13.18
CA ILE A 203 -5.06 2.73 13.20
C ILE A 203 -6.40 2.70 12.44
N SER A 204 -7.08 3.84 12.29
CA SER A 204 -8.39 3.96 11.63
C SER A 204 -8.41 3.46 10.18
N ASP A 205 -7.34 3.71 9.45
CA ASP A 205 -7.13 3.26 8.06
C ASP A 205 -6.88 1.74 7.97
N LYS A 206 -6.74 1.07 9.12
CA LYS A 206 -6.22 -0.29 9.23
C LYS A 206 -7.06 -1.22 10.11
N VAL A 207 -8.12 -0.76 10.80
CA VAL A 207 -8.84 -1.57 11.81
C VAL A 207 -9.24 -2.96 11.28
N GLY A 208 -9.99 -3.03 10.17
CA GLY A 208 -10.42 -4.32 9.62
C GLY A 208 -9.27 -5.21 9.17
N ALA A 209 -8.20 -4.62 8.61
CA ALA A 209 -6.98 -5.34 8.26
C ALA A 209 -6.26 -5.84 9.53
N ALA A 210 -6.18 -5.01 10.57
CA ALA A 210 -5.54 -5.32 11.83
C ALA A 210 -6.28 -6.44 12.56
N GLU A 211 -7.61 -6.42 12.61
CA GLU A 211 -8.42 -7.51 13.19
C GLU A 211 -8.14 -8.85 12.48
N LYS A 212 -8.22 -8.88 11.15
CA LYS A 212 -7.99 -10.11 10.37
C LYS A 212 -6.55 -10.59 10.46
N LEU A 213 -5.58 -9.69 10.31
CA LEU A 213 -4.16 -10.04 10.40
C LEU A 213 -3.80 -10.50 11.81
N THR A 214 -4.36 -9.87 12.85
CA THR A 214 -4.14 -10.29 14.24
C THR A 214 -4.74 -11.67 14.48
N ALA A 215 -5.91 -11.99 13.92
CA ALA A 215 -6.47 -13.34 14.00
C ALA A 215 -5.56 -14.39 13.34
N LEU A 216 -4.97 -14.07 12.18
CA LEU A 216 -4.13 -14.97 11.39
C LEU A 216 -2.70 -15.14 11.91
N ALA A 217 -2.10 -14.06 12.40
CA ALA A 217 -0.71 -14.04 12.85
C ALA A 217 -0.45 -15.00 14.00
N ASP A 218 0.77 -15.49 14.12
CA ASP A 218 1.24 -16.15 15.33
C ASP A 218 1.68 -15.11 16.37
N ILE A 219 2.30 -14.00 15.92
CA ILE A 219 2.69 -12.85 16.74
C ILE A 219 2.39 -11.54 15.99
N VAL A 220 1.91 -10.52 16.70
CA VAL A 220 1.73 -9.15 16.23
C VAL A 220 2.64 -8.22 17.02
N LEU A 221 3.52 -7.51 16.31
CA LEU A 221 4.41 -6.50 16.87
C LEU A 221 3.85 -5.11 16.55
N VAL A 222 3.60 -4.30 17.58
CA VAL A 222 3.01 -2.97 17.43
C VAL A 222 4.07 -1.90 17.70
N GLY A 223 4.15 -0.90 16.83
CA GLY A 223 5.03 0.27 16.99
C GLY A 223 4.37 1.54 16.45
N GLY A 224 5.15 2.60 16.29
CA GLY A 224 4.66 3.90 15.86
C GLY A 224 3.62 4.49 16.83
N ALA A 225 2.92 5.54 16.41
CA ALA A 225 1.89 6.16 17.25
C ALA A 225 0.67 5.25 17.46
N VAL A 226 0.47 4.24 16.59
CA VAL A 226 -0.55 3.19 16.79
C VAL A 226 -0.37 2.49 18.14
N ALA A 227 0.87 2.28 18.60
CA ALA A 227 1.18 1.67 19.88
C ALA A 227 0.58 2.44 21.08
N ASN A 228 0.41 3.76 20.98
CA ASN A 228 -0.12 4.59 22.06
C ASN A 228 -1.55 4.16 22.46
N ASN A 229 -2.35 3.63 21.53
CA ASN A 229 -3.67 3.09 21.83
C ASN A 229 -3.58 1.86 22.74
N PHE A 230 -2.60 0.98 22.52
CA PHE A 230 -2.37 -0.22 23.33
C PHE A 230 -1.79 0.14 24.70
N LEU A 231 -0.84 1.08 24.74
CA LEU A 231 -0.28 1.58 26.00
C LEU A 231 -1.37 2.21 26.88
N LYS A 232 -2.20 3.10 26.32
CA LYS A 232 -3.30 3.73 27.07
C LYS A 232 -4.38 2.71 27.47
N ALA A 233 -4.63 1.71 26.65
CA ALA A 233 -5.55 0.61 26.94
C ALA A 233 -5.13 -0.24 28.15
N GLU A 234 -3.83 -0.43 28.35
CA GLU A 234 -3.21 -1.08 29.52
C GLU A 234 -3.12 -0.15 30.75
N GLY A 235 -3.55 1.10 30.62
CA GLY A 235 -3.52 2.10 31.69
C GLY A 235 -2.18 2.83 31.85
N LEU A 236 -1.25 2.69 30.90
CA LEU A 236 0.00 3.44 30.90
C LEU A 236 -0.25 4.89 30.46
N GLU A 237 0.46 5.83 31.07
CA GLU A 237 0.46 7.22 30.62
C GLU A 237 1.26 7.34 29.31
N ILE A 238 0.79 8.20 28.42
CA ILE A 238 1.42 8.45 27.12
C ILE A 238 1.75 9.94 26.94
N HIS A 239 1.46 10.77 27.94
CA HIS A 239 1.64 12.21 27.95
C HIS A 239 0.98 12.88 26.72
N LYS A 240 1.72 13.68 25.94
CA LYS A 240 1.19 14.35 24.73
C LYS A 240 1.30 13.51 23.46
N SER A 241 1.72 12.24 23.58
CA SER A 241 1.87 11.37 22.42
C SER A 241 0.58 11.25 21.62
N PHE A 242 0.72 11.16 20.30
CA PHE A 242 -0.42 11.14 19.40
C PHE A 242 -1.33 9.94 19.68
N ILE A 243 -2.59 10.22 20.02
CA ILE A 243 -3.71 9.30 19.86
C ILE A 243 -4.60 9.86 18.76
N GLU A 244 -5.10 8.96 17.93
CA GLU A 244 -6.07 9.33 16.92
C GLU A 244 -7.41 9.66 17.58
N ASP A 245 -7.81 10.93 17.53
CA ASP A 245 -9.19 11.33 17.79
C ASP A 245 -10.09 10.92 16.60
N ALA A 246 -11.38 10.71 16.87
CA ALA A 246 -12.41 10.23 15.95
C ALA A 246 -12.16 10.50 14.44
N SER A 247 -12.33 9.45 13.62
CA SER A 247 -12.00 9.49 12.18
C SER A 247 -12.72 10.61 11.41
N ALA A 248 -12.03 11.18 10.41
CA ALA A 248 -12.66 12.04 9.40
C ALA A 248 -13.66 11.27 8.50
N ASP A 249 -13.64 9.94 8.52
CA ASP A 249 -14.64 9.11 7.85
C ASP A 249 -15.94 9.11 8.67
N LEU A 250 -17.02 9.63 8.08
CA LEU A 250 -18.36 9.68 8.66
C LEU A 250 -18.86 8.31 9.15
N LYS A 251 -18.36 7.20 8.57
CA LYS A 251 -18.69 5.83 8.99
C LYS A 251 -17.96 5.38 10.25
N LYS A 252 -16.87 6.07 10.63
CA LYS A 252 -15.96 5.70 11.73
C LYS A 252 -15.94 6.74 12.86
N GLN A 253 -16.84 7.73 12.83
CA GLN A 253 -16.90 8.80 13.85
C GLN A 253 -17.22 8.31 15.26
N ASN A 254 -17.83 7.14 15.41
CA ASN A 254 -18.17 6.55 16.71
C ASN A 254 -17.13 5.52 17.21
N ILE A 255 -15.98 5.39 16.55
CA ILE A 255 -14.97 4.40 16.94
C ILE A 255 -13.98 5.04 17.91
N ASN A 256 -13.87 4.45 19.11
CA ASN A 256 -12.80 4.73 20.04
C ASN A 256 -11.67 3.71 19.85
N TYR A 257 -10.51 4.17 19.39
CA TYR A 257 -9.38 3.29 19.06
C TYR A 257 -8.67 2.70 20.27
N ILE A 258 -8.80 3.31 21.45
CA ILE A 258 -8.35 2.70 22.71
C ILE A 258 -9.22 1.47 23.00
N THR A 259 -10.54 1.59 22.81
CA THR A 259 -11.46 0.45 22.98
C THR A 259 -11.17 -0.68 21.99
N VAL A 260 -10.88 -0.35 20.72
CA VAL A 260 -10.45 -1.36 19.73
C VAL A 260 -9.16 -2.07 20.18
N ALA A 261 -8.18 -1.33 20.69
CA ALA A 261 -6.95 -1.93 21.21
C ALA A 261 -7.22 -2.84 22.42
N GLN A 262 -8.09 -2.41 23.36
CA GLN A 262 -8.53 -3.23 24.50
C GLN A 262 -9.20 -4.53 24.04
N GLU A 263 -10.11 -4.47 23.08
CA GLU A 263 -10.81 -5.63 22.54
C GLU A 263 -9.86 -6.62 21.85
N LEU A 264 -8.90 -6.11 21.05
CA LEU A 264 -7.88 -6.94 20.42
C LEU A 264 -6.98 -7.64 21.44
N MET A 265 -6.55 -6.92 22.49
CA MET A 265 -5.73 -7.50 23.55
C MET A 265 -6.49 -8.57 24.33
N GLU A 266 -7.74 -8.32 24.70
CA GLU A 266 -8.55 -9.29 25.45
C GLU A 266 -8.89 -10.53 24.61
N ALA A 267 -9.25 -10.34 23.32
CA ALA A 267 -9.55 -11.44 22.40
C ALA A 267 -8.35 -12.37 22.13
N HIS A 268 -7.13 -11.87 22.35
CA HIS A 268 -5.88 -12.61 22.14
C HIS A 268 -5.05 -12.73 23.41
N ARG A 269 -5.68 -12.51 24.57
CA ARG A 269 -5.02 -12.58 25.86
C ARG A 269 -4.50 -13.98 26.05
N THR A 270 -3.19 -14.06 26.18
CA THR A 270 -2.52 -15.31 26.48
C THR A 270 -2.59 -15.48 27.99
N GLU A 271 -3.40 -16.44 28.45
CA GLU A 271 -3.41 -16.77 29.88
C GLU A 271 -1.98 -17.12 30.31
N LYS A 272 -1.54 -16.62 31.48
CA LYS A 272 -0.23 -16.97 32.08
C LYS A 272 -0.25 -18.41 32.58
N MET A 273 -0.51 -19.35 31.68
CA MET A 273 -0.57 -20.78 31.94
C MET A 273 0.60 -21.47 31.27
N LEU A 274 1.16 -22.45 31.97
CA LEU A 274 2.18 -23.35 31.42
C LEU A 274 1.56 -24.19 30.30
N LEU A 275 1.93 -23.90 29.06
CA LEU A 275 1.65 -24.77 27.92
C LEU A 275 2.94 -25.52 27.59
N ASN A 276 2.91 -26.86 27.69
CA ASN A 276 4.05 -27.73 27.36
C ASN A 276 5.37 -27.34 28.05
N GLY A 277 5.30 -26.82 29.29
CA GLY A 277 6.48 -26.46 30.09
C GLY A 277 7.03 -25.05 29.87
N TYR A 278 6.38 -24.19 29.08
CA TYR A 278 6.73 -22.78 28.93
C TYR A 278 5.49 -21.87 29.04
N ILE A 279 5.73 -20.60 29.38
CA ILE A 279 4.70 -19.56 29.29
C ILE A 279 4.75 -19.01 27.87
N PRO A 280 3.70 -19.17 27.05
CA PRO A 280 3.65 -18.60 25.71
C PRO A 280 3.79 -17.07 25.75
N LEU A 281 4.46 -16.50 24.75
CA LEU A 281 4.49 -15.06 24.55
C LEU A 281 3.07 -14.54 24.29
N PRO A 282 2.73 -13.32 24.73
CA PRO A 282 1.52 -12.64 24.30
C PRO A 282 1.48 -12.58 22.77
N LYS A 283 0.32 -12.85 22.20
CA LYS A 283 0.12 -12.75 20.75
C LYS A 283 0.39 -11.34 20.25
N ILE A 284 -0.10 -10.32 20.97
CA ILE A 284 0.12 -8.91 20.64
C ILE A 284 1.19 -8.37 21.59
N ILE A 285 2.23 -7.80 21.02
CA ILE A 285 3.35 -7.21 21.75
C ILE A 285 3.46 -5.75 21.33
N TYR A 286 3.34 -4.85 22.30
CA TYR A 286 3.56 -3.41 22.16
C TYR A 286 4.87 -3.01 22.88
N PRO A 287 5.38 -1.78 22.67
CA PRO A 287 6.69 -1.38 23.17
C PRO A 287 6.82 -1.46 24.69
N ILE A 288 8.00 -1.89 25.15
CA ILE A 288 8.37 -1.95 26.57
C ILE A 288 9.29 -0.80 26.98
N ASP A 289 9.78 -0.06 26.00
CA ASP A 289 10.49 1.20 26.13
C ASP A 289 10.31 2.04 24.87
N VAL A 290 10.41 3.36 25.01
CA VAL A 290 10.17 4.32 23.92
C VAL A 290 11.24 5.39 23.91
N ILE A 291 11.51 5.95 22.73
CA ILE A 291 12.29 7.16 22.55
C ILE A 291 11.31 8.34 22.58
N ALA A 292 11.50 9.23 23.55
CA ALA A 292 10.62 10.36 23.80
C ALA A 292 11.32 11.72 23.59
N ALA A 293 10.58 12.72 23.14
CA ALA A 293 11.06 14.10 23.04
C ALA A 293 9.90 15.12 23.08
N PRO A 294 10.16 16.41 23.39
CA PRO A 294 9.10 17.42 23.48
C PRO A 294 8.40 17.79 22.16
N SER A 295 9.00 17.43 21.01
CA SER A 295 8.46 17.77 19.68
C SER A 295 9.01 16.87 18.58
N LEU A 296 8.20 16.67 17.53
CA LEU A 296 8.59 16.02 16.26
C LEU A 296 9.79 16.70 15.58
N ASP A 297 9.91 18.02 15.76
CA ASP A 297 10.96 18.87 15.17
C ASP A 297 12.23 18.92 16.02
N THR A 298 12.34 18.10 17.07
CA THR A 298 13.53 18.06 17.93
C THR A 298 14.78 17.76 17.10
N LYS A 299 15.84 18.53 17.34
CA LYS A 299 17.12 18.43 16.59
C LYS A 299 18.33 18.10 17.45
N ARG A 300 18.21 18.09 18.77
CA ARG A 300 19.33 17.88 19.69
C ARG A 300 19.12 16.59 20.46
N GLN A 301 20.12 15.71 20.42
CA GLN A 301 20.13 14.45 21.17
C GLN A 301 19.94 14.65 22.68
N SER A 302 20.38 15.78 23.23
CA SER A 302 20.21 16.11 24.66
C SER A 302 18.75 16.37 25.08
N GLN A 303 17.81 16.42 24.13
CA GLN A 303 16.37 16.58 24.38
C GLN A 303 15.61 15.27 24.10
N VAL A 304 16.35 14.18 23.90
CA VAL A 304 15.80 12.86 23.61
C VAL A 304 16.03 11.99 24.83
N GLU A 305 14.96 11.34 25.27
CA GLU A 305 14.94 10.49 26.45
C GLU A 305 14.51 9.07 26.09
N ILE A 306 14.94 8.09 26.88
CA ILE A 306 14.51 6.70 26.75
C ILE A 306 13.70 6.37 27.98
N LEU A 307 12.40 6.15 27.80
CA LEU A 307 11.47 5.83 28.88
C LEU A 307 11.25 4.33 28.92
N ASP A 308 11.42 3.75 30.10
CA ASP A 308 11.28 2.31 30.37
C ASP A 308 9.87 2.02 30.89
N LEU A 309 8.98 1.55 30.01
CA LEU A 309 7.55 1.36 30.28
C LEU A 309 7.25 0.12 31.16
N THR A 310 8.28 -0.65 31.51
CA THR A 310 8.15 -1.83 32.39
C THR A 310 8.24 -1.51 33.88
N LYS A 311 8.63 -0.28 34.22
CA LYS A 311 8.82 0.15 35.60
C LYS A 311 7.64 1.00 36.04
N ASP A 312 7.18 0.78 37.27
CA ASP A 312 6.35 1.74 37.99
C ASP A 312 7.21 2.97 38.31
N MET A 313 7.35 3.88 37.34
CA MET A 313 7.97 5.19 37.54
C MET A 313 6.83 6.19 37.74
N ALA A 314 6.88 6.98 38.80
CA ALA A 314 5.97 8.11 38.91
C ALA A 314 6.36 9.14 37.86
N ASP A 315 5.40 9.57 37.04
CA ASP A 315 5.59 10.64 36.06
C ASP A 315 6.13 11.89 36.77
N THR A 316 7.17 12.49 36.20
CA THR A 316 7.67 13.79 36.61
C THR A 316 6.94 14.89 35.84
N PRO A 317 6.87 16.14 36.36
CA PRO A 317 6.27 17.24 35.61
C PRO A 317 6.92 17.50 34.24
N ASP A 318 8.19 17.14 34.07
CA ASP A 318 8.91 17.27 32.80
C ASP A 318 8.45 16.24 31.75
N ASP A 319 7.85 15.13 32.19
CA ASP A 319 7.34 14.07 31.31
C ASP A 319 6.01 14.46 30.63
N GLU A 320 5.23 15.37 31.23
CA GLU A 320 3.90 15.77 30.74
C GLU A 320 3.92 16.33 29.31
N ASP A 321 5.04 16.89 28.87
CA ASP A 321 5.21 17.49 27.54
C ASP A 321 5.80 16.53 26.51
N LEU A 322 6.15 15.30 26.89
CA LEU A 322 6.83 14.36 26.00
C LEU A 322 5.89 13.71 24.98
N LEU A 323 6.46 13.44 23.81
CA LEU A 323 5.89 12.65 22.73
C LEU A 323 6.71 11.37 22.57
N TYR A 324 6.07 10.23 22.39
CA TYR A 324 6.71 8.95 22.03
C TYR A 324 6.89 8.90 20.52
N LEU A 325 8.14 8.95 20.06
CA LEU A 325 8.47 9.21 18.66
C LEU A 325 9.18 8.05 17.96
N ASP A 326 9.71 7.08 18.70
CA ASP A 326 10.23 5.81 18.17
C ASP A 326 10.21 4.73 19.27
N ILE A 327 10.37 3.47 18.89
CA ILE A 327 10.54 2.37 19.84
C ILE A 327 11.94 2.40 20.47
N GLY A 328 12.01 2.11 21.77
CA GLY A 328 13.26 2.13 22.52
C GLY A 328 14.17 0.92 22.21
N PRO A 329 15.45 0.97 22.64
CA PRO A 329 16.44 -0.06 22.34
C PRO A 329 16.08 -1.46 22.85
N LYS A 330 15.37 -1.60 23.98
CA LYS A 330 14.94 -2.92 24.48
C LYS A 330 13.85 -3.51 23.59
N THR A 331 12.90 -2.69 23.15
CA THR A 331 11.83 -3.07 22.23
C THR A 331 12.42 -3.46 20.88
N VAL A 332 13.36 -2.68 20.35
CA VAL A 332 14.09 -3.03 19.12
C VAL A 332 14.75 -4.40 19.25
N HIS A 333 15.44 -4.65 20.36
CA HIS A 333 16.09 -5.93 20.59
C HIS A 333 15.08 -7.09 20.64
N LEU A 334 14.01 -6.95 21.43
CA LEU A 334 12.95 -7.95 21.57
C LEU A 334 12.32 -8.29 20.21
N TYR A 335 11.91 -7.28 19.45
CA TYR A 335 11.29 -7.46 18.15
C TYR A 335 12.26 -8.13 17.17
N SER A 336 13.55 -7.76 17.21
CA SER A 336 14.58 -8.39 16.39
C SER A 336 14.73 -9.88 16.66
N GLU A 337 14.71 -10.32 17.93
CA GLU A 337 14.80 -11.75 18.29
C GLU A 337 13.56 -12.56 17.86
N ILE A 338 12.38 -11.92 17.86
CA ILE A 338 11.15 -12.54 17.36
C ILE A 338 11.22 -12.69 15.84
N LEU A 339 11.63 -11.63 15.13
CA LEU A 339 11.71 -11.61 13.67
C LEU A 339 12.70 -12.63 13.10
N LYS A 340 13.81 -12.92 13.80
CA LYS A 340 14.76 -13.98 13.42
C LYS A 340 14.15 -15.37 13.33
N GLN A 341 13.04 -15.62 14.02
CA GLN A 341 12.35 -16.90 14.05
C GLN A 341 11.16 -16.94 13.08
N ALA A 342 10.85 -15.83 12.41
CA ALA A 342 9.72 -15.75 11.50
C ALA A 342 10.03 -16.43 10.16
N GLU A 343 9.04 -17.15 9.62
CA GLU A 343 9.09 -17.65 8.24
C GLU A 343 8.38 -16.69 7.28
N THR A 344 7.34 -16.00 7.77
CA THR A 344 6.62 -14.97 7.02
C THR A 344 6.50 -13.71 7.88
N VAL A 345 6.74 -12.55 7.27
CA VAL A 345 6.42 -11.25 7.88
C VAL A 345 5.58 -10.41 6.95
N PHE A 346 4.51 -9.81 7.49
CA PHE A 346 3.82 -8.69 6.86
C PHE A 346 4.06 -7.40 7.66
N TRP A 347 4.64 -6.38 7.04
CA TRP A 347 4.91 -5.09 7.67
C TRP A 347 4.06 -3.97 7.08
N ASN A 348 3.33 -3.27 7.95
CA ASN A 348 2.55 -2.10 7.59
C ASN A 348 2.65 -0.99 8.64
N GLY A 349 3.53 -0.02 8.36
CA GLY A 349 3.69 1.21 9.12
C GLY A 349 5.03 1.27 9.87
N PRO A 350 5.78 2.38 9.74
CA PRO A 350 7.04 2.58 10.47
C PRO A 350 6.89 2.50 12.00
N MET A 351 8.00 2.23 12.70
CA MET A 351 8.04 2.11 14.16
C MET A 351 8.18 3.46 14.88
N GLY A 352 8.54 4.50 14.14
CA GLY A 352 8.79 5.85 14.65
C GLY A 352 8.75 6.90 13.52
N VAL A 353 9.07 8.14 13.88
CA VAL A 353 9.11 9.30 12.98
C VAL A 353 10.40 9.28 12.17
N TRP A 354 10.48 8.33 11.24
CA TRP A 354 11.67 7.98 10.47
C TRP A 354 12.22 9.12 9.60
N GLU A 355 11.43 10.16 9.34
CA GLU A 355 11.86 11.37 8.65
C GLU A 355 12.86 12.20 9.48
N ASN A 356 12.87 12.00 10.81
CA ASN A 356 13.83 12.62 11.72
C ASN A 356 14.91 11.60 12.13
N PRO A 357 16.21 11.88 11.89
CA PRO A 357 17.31 10.98 12.25
C PRO A 357 17.41 10.62 13.74
N LEU A 358 16.80 11.41 14.63
CA LEU A 358 16.74 11.08 16.07
C LEU A 358 15.73 9.97 16.40
N PHE A 359 14.78 9.71 15.50
CA PHE A 359 13.63 8.82 15.69
C PHE A 359 13.51 7.76 14.56
N GLU A 360 14.60 7.52 13.85
CA GLU A 360 14.65 6.62 12.69
C GLU A 360 15.06 5.18 13.04
N ASN A 361 15.68 4.98 14.21
CA ASN A 361 16.45 3.78 14.51
C ASN A 361 15.56 2.53 14.59
N GLY A 362 14.41 2.62 15.25
CA GLY A 362 13.47 1.52 15.34
C GLY A 362 13.01 1.05 13.97
N SER A 363 12.53 1.98 13.14
CA SER A 363 12.08 1.66 11.77
C SER A 363 13.19 1.07 10.91
N LYS A 364 14.41 1.60 11.02
CA LYS A 364 15.59 1.15 10.27
C LYS A 364 16.04 -0.24 10.66
N VAL A 365 16.14 -0.53 11.96
CA VAL A 365 16.59 -1.84 12.47
C VAL A 365 15.53 -2.90 12.20
N ILE A 366 14.26 -2.62 12.51
CA ILE A 366 13.16 -3.54 12.25
C ILE A 366 13.04 -3.82 10.75
N GLY A 367 13.10 -2.80 9.89
CA GLY A 367 13.11 -3.01 8.44
C GLY A 367 14.26 -3.90 7.95
N LYS A 368 15.46 -3.77 8.55
CA LYS A 368 16.61 -4.64 8.24
C LYS A 368 16.39 -6.08 8.67
N GLU A 369 15.83 -6.32 9.86
CA GLU A 369 15.56 -7.68 10.33
C GLU A 369 14.45 -8.35 9.51
N ILE A 370 13.39 -7.61 9.17
CA ILE A 370 12.32 -8.12 8.30
C ILE A 370 12.88 -8.48 6.91
N GLY A 371 13.78 -7.67 6.36
CA GLY A 371 14.44 -7.97 5.08
C GLY A 371 15.32 -9.23 5.07
N LYS A 372 15.55 -9.87 6.22
CA LYS A 372 16.23 -11.18 6.30
C LYS A 372 15.26 -12.36 6.34
N VAL A 373 13.98 -12.11 6.54
CA VAL A 373 12.95 -13.14 6.67
C VAL A 373 12.64 -13.74 5.28
N PRO A 374 12.51 -15.08 5.16
CA PRO A 374 12.32 -15.76 3.88
C PRO A 374 11.12 -15.28 3.07
N ASN A 375 9.98 -14.98 3.71
CA ASN A 375 8.82 -14.38 3.06
C ASN A 375 8.50 -13.03 3.73
N SER A 376 9.18 -11.98 3.27
CA SER A 376 9.06 -10.61 3.78
C SER A 376 8.21 -9.74 2.85
N ILE A 377 7.02 -9.37 3.32
CA ILE A 377 6.01 -8.62 2.56
C ILE A 377 5.80 -7.28 3.24
N ILE A 378 5.85 -6.19 2.47
CA ILE A 378 5.51 -4.85 2.99
C ILE A 378 4.28 -4.28 2.29
N GLY A 379 3.46 -3.55 3.04
CA GLY A 379 2.33 -2.79 2.55
C GLY A 379 2.25 -1.40 3.19
N GLY A 380 1.53 -0.49 2.53
CA GLY A 380 1.34 0.88 2.99
C GLY A 380 2.38 1.85 2.45
N GLY A 381 1.92 3.03 2.00
CA GLY A 381 2.78 4.04 1.34
C GLY A 381 3.91 4.56 2.22
N ASP A 382 3.65 4.75 3.51
CA ASP A 382 4.66 5.24 4.46
C ASP A 382 5.74 4.19 4.72
N THR A 383 5.37 2.92 4.84
CA THR A 383 6.31 1.79 4.97
C THR A 383 7.25 1.72 3.76
N ILE A 384 6.70 1.87 2.56
CA ILE A 384 7.49 1.82 1.31
C ILE A 384 8.44 3.02 1.24
N SER A 385 7.97 4.21 1.59
CA SER A 385 8.78 5.43 1.63
C SER A 385 9.94 5.29 2.63
N CYS A 386 9.65 4.76 3.83
CA CYS A 386 10.62 4.44 4.87
C CYS A 386 11.67 3.42 4.39
N VAL A 387 11.24 2.32 3.76
CA VAL A 387 12.14 1.29 3.20
C VAL A 387 13.05 1.84 2.12
N ASN A 388 12.50 2.64 1.20
CA ASN A 388 13.26 3.30 0.14
C ASN A 388 14.27 4.30 0.70
N HIS A 389 13.89 5.07 1.74
CA HIS A 389 14.79 6.02 2.40
C HIS A 389 16.04 5.33 2.96
N PHE A 390 15.88 4.13 3.53
CA PHE A 390 17.00 3.33 4.06
C PHE A 390 17.67 2.42 3.02
N ASN A 391 17.26 2.46 1.75
CA ASN A 391 17.75 1.60 0.66
C ASN A 391 17.62 0.10 0.98
N LEU A 392 16.49 -0.30 1.58
CA LEU A 392 16.22 -1.69 1.98
C LEU A 392 15.30 -2.43 1.01
N GLU A 393 14.82 -1.79 -0.05
CA GLU A 393 13.78 -2.31 -0.95
C GLU A 393 14.13 -3.67 -1.56
N LYS A 394 15.42 -3.90 -1.85
CA LYS A 394 15.91 -5.15 -2.44
C LYS A 394 15.94 -6.34 -1.48
N ASN A 395 15.77 -6.09 -0.18
CA ASN A 395 15.78 -7.13 0.84
C ASN A 395 14.40 -7.76 1.04
N PHE A 396 13.33 -7.13 0.54
CA PHE A 396 11.98 -7.65 0.69
C PHE A 396 11.60 -8.57 -0.47
N THR A 397 10.93 -9.67 -0.16
CA THR A 397 10.43 -10.59 -1.18
C THR A 397 9.28 -10.02 -2.00
N TYR A 398 8.46 -9.16 -1.38
CA TYR A 398 7.37 -8.49 -2.07
C TYR A 398 7.06 -7.11 -1.49
N ILE A 399 6.86 -6.13 -2.37
CA ILE A 399 6.46 -4.76 -2.02
C ILE A 399 5.10 -4.49 -2.66
N SER A 400 4.07 -4.40 -1.84
CA SER A 400 2.70 -4.09 -2.28
C SER A 400 2.54 -2.60 -2.56
N GLY A 401 2.62 -2.19 -3.83
CA GLY A 401 2.51 -0.78 -4.26
C GLY A 401 1.11 -0.15 -4.10
N ALA A 402 0.17 -0.89 -3.50
CA ALA A 402 -1.25 -0.61 -3.55
C ALA A 402 -1.87 0.01 -2.29
N GLY A 403 -1.08 0.18 -1.23
CA GLY A 403 -1.44 0.97 -0.06
C GLY A 403 -2.78 0.57 0.55
N GLY A 404 -3.77 1.47 0.49
CA GLY A 404 -5.12 1.24 1.04
C GLY A 404 -5.85 0.03 0.43
N ALA A 405 -5.68 -0.25 -0.86
CA ALA A 405 -6.35 -1.40 -1.49
C ALA A 405 -5.88 -2.74 -0.88
N THR A 406 -4.59 -2.81 -0.50
CA THR A 406 -4.01 -3.97 0.19
C THR A 406 -4.64 -4.15 1.56
N LEU A 407 -4.81 -3.05 2.30
CA LEU A 407 -5.42 -3.08 3.63
C LEU A 407 -6.90 -3.45 3.55
N GLU A 408 -7.67 -2.89 2.63
CA GLU A 408 -9.07 -3.27 2.41
C GLU A 408 -9.19 -4.74 2.01
N PHE A 409 -8.31 -5.23 1.13
CA PHE A 409 -8.26 -6.65 0.77
C PHE A 409 -7.94 -7.56 1.95
N LEU A 410 -6.95 -7.20 2.78
CA LEU A 410 -6.60 -7.96 3.99
C LEU A 410 -7.68 -7.85 5.07
N GLY A 411 -8.40 -6.72 5.11
CA GLY A 411 -9.65 -6.52 5.83
C GLY A 411 -10.83 -7.33 5.23
N GLY A 412 -10.60 -8.04 4.12
CA GLY A 412 -11.54 -8.82 3.33
C GLY A 412 -12.79 -8.06 2.95
N GLU A 413 -12.62 -6.78 2.63
CA GLU A 413 -13.60 -6.01 1.90
C GLU A 413 -13.65 -6.48 0.44
N ASP A 414 -14.84 -6.39 -0.15
CA ASP A 414 -15.01 -6.64 -1.58
C ASP A 414 -14.45 -5.48 -2.39
N LEU A 415 -13.32 -5.69 -3.07
CA LEU A 415 -12.74 -4.71 -3.98
C LEU A 415 -13.54 -4.67 -5.30
N PRO A 416 -14.27 -3.59 -5.62
CA PRO A 416 -15.15 -3.54 -6.79
C PRO A 416 -14.44 -3.85 -8.11
N GLY A 417 -13.20 -3.38 -8.29
CA GLY A 417 -12.38 -3.60 -9.48
C GLY A 417 -11.84 -5.03 -9.63
N LEU A 418 -11.94 -5.87 -8.59
CA LEU A 418 -11.62 -7.30 -8.69
C LEU A 418 -12.84 -8.15 -9.07
N GLN A 419 -14.04 -7.74 -8.67
CA GLN A 419 -15.28 -8.54 -8.88
C GLN A 419 -15.47 -9.01 -10.33
N PRO A 420 -15.26 -8.17 -11.38
CA PRO A 420 -15.39 -8.61 -12.77
C PRO A 420 -14.37 -9.68 -13.18
N LEU A 421 -13.25 -9.75 -12.47
CA LEU A 421 -12.11 -10.60 -12.76
C LEU A 421 -12.18 -11.94 -12.04
N ILE A 422 -13.06 -12.11 -11.06
CA ILE A 422 -13.18 -13.39 -10.34
C ILE A 422 -13.78 -14.45 -11.27
N LYS A 423 -13.18 -15.65 -11.29
CA LYS A 423 -13.77 -16.82 -11.97
C LYS A 423 -14.96 -17.30 -11.14
N ARG A 424 -16.14 -17.33 -11.76
CA ARG A 424 -17.35 -17.93 -11.18
C ARG A 424 -17.40 -19.41 -11.49
#